data_AF-A0A914KYR1-F1
#
_entry.id   AF-A0A914KYR1-F1
#
_cell.length_a   1.000
_cell.length_b   1.000
_cell.length_c   1.000
_cell.angle_alpha   90.00
_cell.angle_beta   90.00
_cell.angle_gamma   90.00
#
_symmetry.space_group_name_H-M   'P 1'
#
loop_
_entity.id
_entity.type
_entity.pdbx_description
1 polymer ?
#
loop_
_entity_poly.entity_id
_entity_poly.type
_entity_poly.pdbx_seq_one_letter_code
_entity_poly.pdbx_strand_id
1 'polypeptide(L)'
;MDILNKYISKLLIFFYLTIFIERILDSAYLPRSCSSNNQCRKGRICTMDVCVPEICYSSDQCPTNWNCARIMKCLKSCQTMDECKIGWICSNNERVCVQEGCRCRSGESCVRGRCIPGWIASRLDFD
;
A
#
# COMPACT_ATOMS: atom_id res chain seq x y z
N MET A 1 -15.02 52.76 -2.47
CA MET A 1 -15.57 51.41 -2.25
C MET A 1 -14.51 50.33 -2.48
N ASP A 2 -13.22 50.67 -2.35
CA ASP A 2 -12.11 49.86 -2.87
C ASP A 2 -11.37 49.04 -1.80
N ILE A 3 -11.48 49.47 -0.54
CA ILE A 3 -10.78 48.82 0.59
C ILE A 3 -11.49 47.52 1.00
N LEU A 4 -12.83 47.52 0.97
CA LEU A 4 -13.65 46.35 1.31
C LEU A 4 -13.42 45.18 0.34
N ASN A 5 -13.30 45.50 -0.96
CA ASN A 5 -13.10 44.51 -2.02
C ASN A 5 -11.70 43.86 -1.95
N LYS A 6 -10.69 44.65 -1.55
CA LYS A 6 -9.31 44.16 -1.33
C LYS A 6 -9.20 43.23 -0.11
N TYR A 7 -9.99 43.47 0.92
CA TYR A 7 -10.06 42.60 2.11
C TYR A 7 -10.77 41.27 1.82
N ILE A 8 -11.87 41.30 1.07
CA ILE A 8 -12.60 40.09 0.65
C ILE A 8 -11.73 39.22 -0.26
N SER A 9 -11.01 39.81 -1.21
CA SER A 9 -10.07 39.09 -2.08
C SER A 9 -8.94 38.42 -1.29
N LYS A 10 -8.36 39.10 -0.29
CA LYS A 10 -7.35 38.49 0.59
C LYS A 10 -7.91 37.35 1.44
N LEU A 11 -9.13 37.48 1.97
CA LEU A 11 -9.77 36.41 2.73
C LEU A 11 -10.01 35.17 1.87
N LEU A 12 -10.50 35.35 0.64
CA LEU A 12 -10.75 34.25 -0.30
C LEU A 12 -9.45 33.53 -0.69
N ILE A 13 -8.37 34.26 -0.93
CA ILE A 13 -7.05 33.68 -1.21
C ILE A 13 -6.55 32.87 -0.02
N PHE A 14 -6.70 33.39 1.21
CA PHE A 14 -6.29 32.69 2.42
C PHE A 14 -7.11 31.41 2.64
N PHE A 15 -8.42 31.47 2.42
CA PHE A 15 -9.32 30.32 2.50
C PHE A 15 -9.01 29.25 1.43
N TYR A 16 -8.66 29.69 0.21
CA TYR A 16 -8.22 28.79 -0.85
C TYR A 16 -6.90 28.13 -0.47
N LEU A 17 -5.94 28.88 0.07
CA LEU A 17 -4.66 28.36 0.53
C LEU A 17 -4.81 27.36 1.67
N THR A 18 -5.69 27.59 2.64
CA THR A 18 -5.90 26.62 3.74
C THR A 18 -6.56 25.34 3.24
N ILE A 19 -7.60 25.41 2.41
CA ILE A 19 -8.22 24.23 1.78
C ILE A 19 -7.21 23.46 0.92
N PHE A 20 -6.35 24.18 0.19
CA PHE A 20 -5.33 23.58 -0.65
C PHE A 20 -4.22 22.92 0.18
N ILE A 21 -3.81 23.53 1.30
CA ILE A 21 -2.82 22.96 2.23
C ILE A 21 -3.37 21.72 2.94
N GLU A 22 -4.64 21.73 3.39
CA GLU A 22 -5.27 20.54 3.98
C GLU A 22 -5.34 19.38 2.97
N ARG A 23 -5.70 19.67 1.71
CA ARG A 23 -5.66 18.67 0.63
C ARG A 23 -4.25 18.14 0.33
N ILE A 24 -3.22 18.99 0.44
CA ILE A 24 -1.83 18.58 0.28
C ILE A 24 -1.37 17.74 1.48
N LEU A 25 -1.82 18.04 2.70
CA LEU A 25 -1.47 17.28 3.90
C LEU A 25 -2.15 15.91 3.94
N ASP A 26 -3.37 15.76 3.44
CA ASP A 26 -4.00 14.45 3.23
C ASP A 26 -3.37 13.67 2.07
N SER A 27 -2.89 14.38 1.03
CA SER A 27 -2.13 13.78 -0.09
C SER A 27 -0.66 13.52 0.25
N ALA A 28 -0.13 14.10 1.33
CA ALA A 28 1.17 13.77 1.91
C ALA A 28 1.04 12.47 2.71
N TYR A 29 0.63 11.43 1.99
CA TYR A 29 0.61 10.04 2.39
C TYR A 29 2.06 9.58 2.58
N LEU A 30 2.74 10.05 3.62
CA LEU A 30 4.02 9.49 4.02
C LEU A 30 3.74 8.01 4.33
N PRO A 31 4.22 7.07 3.50
CA PRO A 31 3.94 5.66 3.71
C PRO A 31 4.59 5.28 5.03
N ARG A 32 3.77 5.12 6.06
CA ARG A 32 4.28 4.76 7.38
C ARG A 32 4.71 3.31 7.29
N SER A 33 5.99 3.08 7.58
CA SER A 33 6.50 1.74 7.66
C SER A 33 5.81 0.98 8.79
N CYS A 34 5.46 -0.28 8.56
CA CYS A 34 4.83 -1.13 9.56
C CYS A 34 5.42 -2.54 9.52
N SER A 35 5.33 -3.27 10.63
CA SER A 35 5.59 -4.70 10.73
C SER A 35 4.33 -5.49 11.05
N SER A 36 3.27 -4.84 11.51
CA SER A 36 1.96 -5.44 11.80
C SER A 36 0.83 -4.44 11.63
N ASN A 37 -0.39 -4.96 11.46
CA ASN A 37 -1.60 -4.14 11.27
C ASN A 37 -1.87 -3.18 12.45
N ASN A 38 -1.46 -3.55 13.66
CA ASN A 38 -1.70 -2.76 14.88
C ASN A 38 -0.93 -1.42 14.90
N GLN A 39 0.10 -1.29 14.06
CA GLN A 39 0.86 -0.05 13.91
C GLN A 39 0.18 0.95 12.95
N CYS A 40 -0.79 0.46 12.17
CA CYS A 40 -1.57 1.28 11.26
C CYS A 40 -2.78 1.90 11.97
N ARG A 41 -3.21 3.08 11.51
CA ARG A 41 -4.46 3.69 11.98
C ARG A 41 -5.65 2.79 11.62
N LYS A 42 -6.77 2.95 12.33
CA LYS A 42 -8.02 2.24 11.99
C LYS A 42 -8.39 2.41 10.51
N GLY A 43 -8.89 1.35 9.88
CA GLY A 43 -9.20 1.31 8.44
C GLY A 43 -7.98 1.13 7.53
N ARG A 44 -6.82 0.80 8.09
CA ARG A 44 -5.59 0.50 7.35
C ARG A 44 -5.00 -0.83 7.76
N ILE A 45 -4.30 -1.45 6.82
CA ILE A 45 -3.61 -2.72 7.00
C ILE A 45 -2.14 -2.57 6.62
N CYS A 46 -1.30 -3.42 7.19
CA CYS A 46 0.12 -3.47 6.87
C CYS A 46 0.36 -4.41 5.69
N THR A 47 0.69 -3.85 4.53
CA THR A 47 0.99 -4.60 3.31
C THR A 47 2.41 -4.26 2.88
N MET A 48 3.26 -5.26 2.66
CA MET A 48 4.68 -5.07 2.27
C MET A 48 5.41 -3.98 3.07
N ASP A 49 5.24 -4.00 4.39
CA ASP A 49 5.81 -3.04 5.34
C ASP A 49 5.32 -1.59 5.19
N VAL A 50 4.20 -1.38 4.51
CA VAL A 50 3.56 -0.07 4.31
C VAL A 50 2.11 -0.12 4.78
N CYS A 51 1.71 0.86 5.59
CA CYS A 51 0.30 1.03 5.95
C CYS A 51 -0.50 1.54 4.74
N VAL A 52 -1.41 0.73 4.24
CA VAL A 52 -2.30 1.05 3.12
C VAL A 52 -3.77 0.99 3.58
N PRO A 53 -4.72 1.59 2.84
CA PRO A 53 -6.14 1.47 3.16
C PRO A 53 -6.54 -0.01 3.12
N GLU A 54 -7.44 -0.41 4.02
CA GLU A 54 -7.99 -1.78 4.02
C GLU A 54 -8.74 -2.07 2.71
N ILE A 55 -9.43 -1.05 2.18
CA ILE A 55 -10.17 -1.06 0.92
C ILE A 55 -9.78 0.18 0.13
N CYS A 56 -9.50 0.03 -1.15
CA CYS A 56 -9.34 1.13 -2.10
C CYS A 56 -10.39 1.06 -3.21
N TYR A 57 -10.75 2.23 -3.75
CA TYR A 57 -11.64 2.32 -4.92
C TYR A 57 -10.91 2.84 -6.16
N SER A 58 -9.76 3.47 -5.98
CA SER A 58 -8.97 4.10 -7.04
C SER A 58 -7.50 4.22 -6.61
N SER A 59 -6.58 4.24 -7.58
CA SER A 59 -5.13 4.18 -7.31
C SER A 59 -4.55 5.44 -6.64
N ASP A 60 -5.24 6.57 -6.70
CA ASP A 60 -4.91 7.81 -5.96
C ASP A 60 -5.04 7.65 -4.44
N GLN A 61 -5.76 6.62 -3.97
CA GLN A 61 -5.86 6.29 -2.54
C GLN A 61 -4.67 5.46 -2.04
N CYS A 62 -3.83 4.97 -2.96
CA CYS A 62 -2.69 4.12 -2.67
C CYS A 62 -1.38 4.94 -2.65
N PRO A 63 -0.32 4.43 -2.00
CA PRO A 63 0.99 5.06 -2.04
C PRO A 63 1.55 5.17 -3.48
N THR A 64 2.55 6.03 -3.67
CA THR A 64 3.27 6.13 -4.94
C THR A 64 3.84 4.77 -5.38
N ASN A 65 3.67 4.42 -6.65
CA ASN A 65 4.03 3.10 -7.22
C ASN A 65 3.20 1.92 -6.69
N TRP A 66 1.98 2.19 -6.23
CA TRP A 66 0.99 1.17 -5.89
C TRP A 66 -0.29 1.42 -6.70
N ASN A 67 -0.99 0.34 -7.01
CA ASN A 67 -2.25 0.38 -7.72
C ASN A 67 -3.37 -0.22 -6.88
N CYS A 68 -4.58 0.31 -7.05
CA CYS A 68 -5.76 -0.36 -6.53
C CYS A 68 -6.08 -1.55 -7.43
N ALA A 69 -5.76 -2.76 -6.95
CA ALA A 69 -6.02 -4.00 -7.67
C ALA A 69 -7.52 -4.31 -7.73
N ARG A 70 -7.92 -5.22 -8.62
CA ARG A 70 -9.34 -5.61 -8.79
C ARG A 70 -10.00 -6.14 -7.52
N ILE A 71 -9.20 -6.69 -6.61
CA ILE A 71 -9.63 -7.13 -5.29
C ILE A 71 -9.82 -5.99 -4.27
N MET A 72 -9.84 -4.73 -4.74
CA MET A 72 -9.99 -3.52 -3.93
C MET A 72 -8.89 -3.36 -2.87
N LYS A 73 -7.68 -3.86 -3.15
CA LYS A 73 -6.51 -3.71 -2.28
C LYS A 73 -5.43 -2.92 -2.98
N CYS A 74 -4.78 -2.04 -2.24
CA CYS A 74 -3.55 -1.41 -2.70
C CYS A 74 -2.43 -2.45 -2.74
N LEU A 75 -1.91 -2.72 -3.94
CA LEU A 75 -0.78 -3.61 -4.18
C LEU A 75 0.34 -2.84 -4.89
N LYS A 76 1.58 -3.11 -4.51
CA LYS A 76 2.75 -2.48 -5.13
C LYS A 76 2.84 -2.88 -6.60
N SER A 77 3.04 -1.92 -7.49
CA SER A 77 3.29 -2.21 -8.91
C SER A 77 4.68 -2.85 -9.08
N CYS A 78 4.83 -3.73 -10.07
CA CYS A 78 6.09 -4.41 -10.35
C CYS A 78 6.26 -4.71 -11.83
N GLN A 79 7.51 -4.78 -12.31
CA GLN A 79 7.85 -5.33 -13.62
C GLN A 79 8.59 -6.67 -13.51
N THR A 80 9.35 -6.83 -12.42
CA THR A 80 10.17 -7.99 -12.12
C THR A 80 9.87 -8.52 -10.72
N MET A 81 10.28 -9.76 -10.45
CA MET A 81 10.06 -10.41 -9.15
C MET A 81 10.85 -9.73 -8.01
N ASP A 82 12.01 -9.15 -8.31
CA ASP A 82 12.90 -8.53 -7.33
C ASP A 82 12.35 -7.22 -6.75
N GLU A 83 11.33 -6.63 -7.38
CA GLU A 83 10.64 -5.44 -6.89
C GLU A 83 9.65 -5.76 -5.76
N CYS A 84 9.26 -7.03 -5.63
CA CYS A 84 8.33 -7.51 -4.62
C CYS A 84 9.06 -7.94 -3.34
N LYS A 85 8.35 -7.89 -2.21
CA LYS A 85 8.88 -8.36 -0.92
C LYS A 85 9.08 -9.89 -0.99
N ILE A 86 10.05 -10.42 -0.25
CA ILE A 86 10.25 -11.87 -0.13
C ILE A 86 8.90 -12.57 0.16
N GLY A 87 8.57 -13.55 -0.67
CA GLY A 87 7.31 -14.29 -0.59
C GLY A 87 6.11 -13.66 -1.29
N TRP A 88 6.36 -12.62 -2.07
CA TRP A 88 5.43 -12.03 -3.02
C TRP A 88 5.98 -12.24 -4.42
N ILE A 89 5.09 -12.37 -5.39
CA ILE A 89 5.46 -12.50 -6.80
C ILE A 89 4.89 -11.33 -7.58
N CYS A 90 5.57 -10.98 -8.67
CA CYS A 90 4.99 -10.04 -9.62
C CYS A 90 3.98 -10.76 -10.51
N SER A 91 2.69 -10.41 -10.40
CA SER A 91 1.66 -10.97 -11.26
C SER A 91 1.87 -10.51 -12.70
N ASN A 92 2.07 -11.45 -13.63
CA ASN A 92 2.27 -11.14 -15.06
C ASN A 92 1.07 -10.39 -15.67
N ASN A 93 -0.14 -10.66 -15.17
CA ASN A 93 -1.37 -10.11 -15.74
C ASN A 93 -1.66 -8.71 -15.19
N GLU A 94 -1.54 -8.52 -13.89
CA GLU A 94 -1.93 -7.26 -13.24
C GLU A 94 -0.74 -6.33 -12.97
N ARG A 95 0.50 -6.81 -13.17
CA ARG A 95 1.76 -6.08 -12.87
C ARG A 95 1.78 -5.48 -11.47
N VAL A 96 1.28 -6.26 -10.51
CA VAL A 96 1.29 -5.94 -9.09
C VAL A 96 1.83 -7.11 -8.29
N CYS A 97 2.46 -6.79 -7.16
CA CYS A 97 2.94 -7.77 -6.20
C CYS A 97 1.73 -8.43 -5.53
N VAL A 98 1.53 -9.71 -5.79
CA VAL A 98 0.50 -10.53 -5.17
C VAL A 98 1.14 -11.54 -4.24
N GLN A 99 0.46 -11.83 -3.14
CA GLN A 99 0.83 -12.90 -2.24
C GLN A 99 0.28 -14.22 -2.82
N GLU A 100 0.89 -14.70 -3.91
CA GLU A 100 0.62 -16.05 -4.41
C GLU A 100 1.42 -17.06 -3.59
N GLY A 101 0.82 -18.23 -3.33
CA GLY A 101 1.55 -19.36 -2.74
C GLY A 101 2.83 -19.61 -3.54
N CYS A 102 3.94 -19.80 -2.84
CA CYS A 102 5.27 -19.94 -3.40
C CYS A 102 5.30 -20.97 -4.54
N ARG A 103 5.96 -20.65 -5.67
CA ARG A 103 6.33 -21.64 -6.68
C ARG A 103 7.59 -22.38 -6.25
N CYS A 104 7.44 -23.39 -5.42
CA CYS A 104 8.57 -24.19 -4.92
C CYS A 104 8.93 -25.35 -5.84
N ARG A 105 10.19 -25.80 -5.76
CA ARG A 105 10.64 -26.99 -6.50
C ARG A 105 9.98 -28.24 -5.93
N SER A 106 9.95 -29.34 -6.68
CA SER A 106 9.50 -30.63 -6.17
C SER A 106 10.25 -31.00 -4.89
N GLY A 107 9.51 -31.28 -3.82
CA GLY A 107 10.07 -31.58 -2.49
C GLY A 107 10.17 -30.37 -1.55
N GLU A 108 9.70 -29.19 -1.95
CA GLU A 108 9.60 -28.00 -1.10
C GLU A 108 8.12 -27.63 -0.85
N SER A 109 7.87 -26.92 0.24
CA SER A 109 6.56 -26.41 0.62
C SER A 109 6.63 -24.92 0.90
N CYS A 110 5.54 -24.21 0.59
CA CYS A 110 5.43 -22.80 0.88
C CYS A 110 5.01 -22.58 2.32
N VAL A 111 5.91 -22.06 3.15
CA VAL A 111 5.59 -21.63 4.51
C VAL A 111 5.89 -20.14 4.63
N ARG A 112 4.85 -19.35 4.90
CA ARG A 112 4.94 -17.88 5.07
C ARG A 112 5.69 -17.18 3.92
N GLY A 113 5.41 -17.59 2.68
CA GLY A 113 6.03 -17.00 1.49
C GLY A 113 7.48 -17.43 1.22
N ARG A 114 8.00 -18.45 1.92
CA ARG A 114 9.31 -19.03 1.61
C ARG A 114 9.16 -20.48 1.19
N CYS A 115 9.91 -20.85 0.16
CA CYS A 115 10.12 -22.26 -0.16
C CYS A 115 11.10 -22.84 0.85
N ILE A 116 10.61 -23.80 1.62
CA ILE A 116 11.44 -24.58 2.53
C ILE A 116 11.32 -26.05 2.14
N PRO A 117 12.34 -26.88 2.38
CA PRO A 117 12.23 -28.31 2.16
C PRO A 117 11.01 -28.90 2.88
N GLY A 118 10.24 -29.76 2.21
CA GLY A 118 8.97 -30.29 2.71
C GLY A 118 9.10 -31.08 4.01
N TRP A 119 10.29 -31.64 4.29
CA TRP A 119 10.61 -32.30 5.56
C TRP A 119 10.76 -31.33 6.74
N ILE A 120 10.96 -30.03 6.48
CA ILE A 120 10.95 -28.97 7.49
C ILE A 120 9.54 -28.40 7.66
N ALA A 121 8.79 -28.26 6.57
CA ALA A 121 7.45 -27.66 6.57
C ALA A 121 6.47 -28.40 7.48
N SER A 122 6.51 -29.73 7.49
CA SER A 122 5.68 -30.58 8.35
C SER A 122 5.93 -30.39 9.86
N ARG A 123 6.98 -29.67 10.26
CA ARG A 123 7.25 -29.29 11.66
C ARG A 123 6.81 -27.86 12.01
N LEU A 124 6.45 -27.05 11.02
CA LEU A 124 6.12 -25.63 11.21
C LEU A 124 4.61 -25.34 11.21
N ASP A 125 3.77 -26.34 10.93
CA ASP A 125 2.30 -26.26 10.99
C ASP A 125 1.72 -26.42 12.43
N PHE A 126 2.57 -26.47 13.46
CA PHE A 126 2.18 -26.67 14.87
C PHE A 126 2.35 -25.42 15.76
N ASP A 127 2.08 -24.22 15.24
CA ASP A 127 1.91 -22.99 16.05
C ASP A 127 0.76 -22.11 15.52
#